data_AF-A0A1H9F1E6-F1
#
_entry.id   AF-A0A1H9F1E6-F1
#
_cell.length_a   1.000
_cell.length_b   1.000
_cell.length_c   1.000
_cell.angle_alpha   90.00
_cell.angle_beta   90.00
_cell.angle_gamma   90.00
#
_symmetry.space_group_name_H-M   'P 1'
#
loop_
_entity.id
_entity.type
_entity.pdbx_description
1 polymer ?
#
loop_
_entity_poly.entity_id
_entity_poly.type
_entity_poly.pdbx_seq_one_letter_code
_entity_poly.pdbx_strand_id
1 'polypeptide(L)'
;MSEGPDARPEDALEVAQQALAEVQDLKGRVAELEAGEDSTDEAAEYDDRDRAVIEHLEPGEPVKIVELRRLYRRHTDIGSDSTLKKRVQGLVAGPDFDIAGVGEICYDPDGDRA
;
A
#
# COMPACT_ATOMS: atom_id res chain seq x y z
N MET A 1 -5.63 5.79 49.48
CA MET A 1 -6.97 5.82 48.87
C MET A 1 -6.75 5.91 47.38
N SER A 2 -6.91 4.81 46.65
CA SER A 2 -6.68 4.75 45.21
C SER A 2 -7.96 5.19 44.50
N GLU A 3 -7.93 6.32 43.81
CA GLU A 3 -8.97 6.71 42.85
C GLU A 3 -8.89 5.74 41.66
N GLY A 4 -9.81 4.76 41.62
CA GLY A 4 -10.04 3.96 40.42
C GLY A 4 -10.70 4.86 39.36
N PRO A 5 -10.34 4.73 38.07
CA PRO A 5 -11.00 5.50 37.02
C PRO A 5 -12.48 5.13 36.99
N ASP A 6 -13.32 6.08 37.35
CA ASP A 6 -14.78 6.00 37.38
C ASP A 6 -15.32 6.08 35.94
N ALA A 7 -15.01 5.06 35.14
CA ALA A 7 -15.57 4.89 33.79
C ALA A 7 -17.02 4.44 33.96
N ARG A 8 -17.96 5.33 33.62
CA ARG A 8 -19.38 4.97 33.72
C ARG A 8 -19.68 3.86 32.71
N PRO A 9 -20.55 2.89 33.04
CA PRO A 9 -20.87 1.79 32.15
C PRO A 9 -21.49 2.25 30.82
N GLU A 10 -22.08 3.45 30.80
CA GLU A 10 -22.60 4.12 29.60
C GLU A 10 -21.47 4.53 28.64
N ASP A 11 -20.36 5.07 29.17
CA ASP A 11 -19.18 5.44 28.37
C ASP A 11 -18.47 4.19 27.81
N ALA A 12 -18.44 3.09 28.59
CA ALA A 12 -17.86 1.83 28.14
C ALA A 12 -18.69 1.16 27.03
N LEU A 13 -20.02 1.32 27.08
CA LEU A 13 -20.92 0.81 26.05
C LEU A 13 -20.79 1.61 24.74
N GLU A 14 -20.69 2.94 24.84
CA GLU A 14 -20.49 3.81 23.68
C GLU A 14 -19.17 3.53 22.98
N VAL A 15 -18.08 3.39 23.75
CA VAL A 15 -16.75 3.00 23.21
C VAL A 15 -16.78 1.62 22.56
N ALA A 16 -17.48 0.64 23.17
CA ALA A 16 -17.61 -0.69 22.60
C ALA A 16 -18.41 -0.68 21.28
N GLN A 17 -19.46 0.14 21.18
CA GLN A 17 -20.24 0.29 19.96
C GLN A 17 -19.44 0.96 18.84
N GLN A 18 -18.66 1.99 19.18
CA GLN A 18 -17.79 2.67 18.21
C GLN A 18 -16.68 1.75 17.71
N ALA A 19 -16.02 1.02 18.61
CA ALA A 19 -14.99 0.04 18.24
C ALA A 19 -15.58 -1.08 17.35
N LEU A 20 -16.81 -1.53 17.62
CA LEU A 20 -17.47 -2.54 16.80
C LEU A 20 -17.73 -2.02 15.36
N ALA A 21 -18.14 -0.75 15.22
CA ALA A 21 -18.36 -0.13 13.92
C ALA A 21 -17.05 -0.02 13.12
N GLU A 22 -15.97 0.40 13.77
CA GLU A 22 -14.64 0.48 13.13
C GLU A 22 -14.13 -0.89 12.71
N VAL A 23 -14.33 -1.94 13.53
CA VAL A 23 -13.95 -3.31 13.16
C VAL A 23 -14.75 -3.84 11.97
N GLN A 24 -16.04 -3.48 11.84
CA GLN A 24 -16.85 -3.87 10.70
C GLN A 24 -16.42 -3.17 9.41
N ASP A 25 -16.11 -1.86 9.48
CA ASP A 25 -15.55 -1.11 8.34
C ASP A 25 -14.20 -1.69 7.89
N LEU A 26 -13.30 -1.96 8.84
CA LEU A 26 -11.99 -2.56 8.56
C LEU A 26 -12.14 -3.95 7.94
N LYS A 27 -13.06 -4.79 8.44
CA LYS A 27 -13.35 -6.10 7.83
C LYS A 27 -13.87 -5.98 6.41
N GLY A 28 -14.73 -4.98 6.13
CA GLY A 28 -15.19 -4.71 4.77
C GLY A 28 -14.05 -4.35 3.84
N ARG A 29 -13.15 -3.47 4.28
CA ARG A 29 -11.97 -3.05 3.52
C ARG A 29 -10.96 -4.17 3.31
N VAL A 30 -10.76 -5.04 4.30
CA VAL A 30 -9.91 -6.24 4.17
C VAL A 30 -10.52 -7.21 3.16
N ALA A 31 -11.83 -7.47 3.23
CA ALA A 31 -12.49 -8.34 2.26
C ALA A 31 -12.45 -7.79 0.83
N GLU A 32 -12.52 -6.47 0.65
CA GLU A 32 -12.33 -5.82 -0.66
C GLU A 32 -10.89 -5.94 -1.18
N LEU A 33 -9.89 -5.95 -0.28
CA LEU A 33 -8.50 -6.15 -0.64
C LEU A 33 -8.22 -7.62 -0.97
N GLU A 34 -8.65 -8.56 -0.13
CA GLU A 34 -8.48 -10.00 -0.32
C GLU A 34 -9.23 -10.50 -1.56
N ALA A 35 -10.39 -9.91 -1.90
CA ALA A 35 -11.11 -10.24 -3.14
C ALA A 35 -10.39 -9.77 -4.42
N GLY A 36 -9.37 -8.91 -4.29
CA GLY A 36 -8.50 -8.47 -5.37
C GLY A 36 -7.19 -9.26 -5.50
N GLU A 37 -6.85 -10.10 -4.52
CA GLU A 37 -5.57 -10.84 -4.42
C GLU A 37 -5.62 -12.25 -5.03
N ASP A 38 -6.44 -12.46 -6.07
CA ASP A 38 -6.37 -13.66 -6.90
C ASP A 38 -5.32 -13.43 -8.00
N SER A 39 -4.06 -13.31 -7.61
CA SER A 39 -2.93 -13.18 -8.53
C SER A 39 -1.78 -14.08 -8.10
N THR A 40 -1.90 -15.32 -8.56
CA THR A 40 -0.86 -16.25 -9.00
C THR A 40 0.58 -15.74 -8.89
N ASP A 41 1.39 -16.57 -8.24
CA ASP A 41 2.86 -16.59 -8.13
C ASP A 41 3.56 -16.76 -9.52
N GLU A 42 3.15 -15.94 -10.49
CA GLU A 42 3.82 -15.74 -11.78
C GLU A 42 4.65 -14.47 -11.66
N ALA A 43 5.94 -14.56 -11.98
CA ALA A 43 6.85 -13.41 -12.02
C ALA A 43 6.15 -12.21 -12.70
N ALA A 44 6.05 -11.09 -12.00
CA ALA A 44 5.28 -9.94 -12.47
C ALA A 44 5.75 -9.52 -13.87
N GLU A 45 4.88 -9.65 -14.87
CA GLU A 45 5.21 -9.24 -16.24
C GLU A 45 5.14 -7.71 -16.34
N TYR A 46 6.27 -7.05 -16.11
CA TYR A 46 6.40 -5.61 -16.31
C TYR A 46 6.54 -5.25 -17.78
N ASP A 47 5.72 -4.29 -18.23
CA ASP A 47 5.88 -3.72 -19.56
C ASP A 47 7.14 -2.84 -19.66
N ASP A 48 7.51 -2.42 -20.87
CA ASP A 48 8.76 -1.69 -21.10
C ASP A 48 8.85 -0.37 -20.32
N ARG A 49 7.71 0.27 -20.00
CA ARG A 49 7.69 1.51 -19.23
C ARG A 49 7.92 1.26 -17.76
N ASP A 50 7.26 0.24 -17.23
CA ASP A 50 7.39 -0.16 -15.84
C ASP A 50 8.81 -0.69 -15.60
N ARG A 51 9.35 -1.48 -16.54
CA ARG A 51 10.76 -1.94 -16.53
C ARG A 51 11.75 -0.78 -16.51
N ALA A 52 11.56 0.23 -17.35
CA ALA A 52 12.43 1.41 -17.38
C ALA A 52 12.45 2.18 -16.04
N VAL A 53 11.38 2.11 -15.26
CA VAL A 53 11.34 2.68 -13.90
C VAL A 53 12.04 1.78 -12.90
N ILE A 54 11.78 0.47 -12.94
CA ILE A 54 12.38 -0.53 -12.04
C ILE A 54 13.91 -0.56 -12.18
N GLU A 55 14.44 -0.40 -13.40
CA GLU A 55 15.89 -0.31 -13.66
C GLU A 55 16.61 0.81 -12.88
N HIS A 56 15.85 1.76 -12.31
CA HIS A 56 16.37 2.88 -11.51
C HIS A 56 16.07 2.74 -10.01
N LEU A 57 15.50 1.60 -9.58
CA LEU A 57 15.25 1.28 -8.17
C LEU A 57 16.33 0.35 -7.66
N GLU A 58 16.82 0.62 -6.46
CA GLU A 58 17.70 -0.30 -5.75
C GLU A 58 16.84 -1.28 -4.93
N PRO A 59 16.98 -2.60 -5.11
CA PRO A 59 16.24 -3.58 -4.32
C PRO A 59 16.47 -3.39 -2.81
N GLY A 60 15.40 -3.43 -2.03
CA GLY A 60 15.47 -3.24 -0.57
C GLY A 60 15.50 -1.78 -0.09
N GLU A 61 15.73 -0.80 -0.97
CA GLU A 61 15.79 0.62 -0.61
C GLU A 61 14.38 1.26 -0.59
N PRO A 62 13.96 1.92 0.52
CA PRO A 62 12.70 2.66 0.55
C PRO A 62 12.73 3.87 -0.38
N VAL A 63 11.73 3.97 -1.27
CA VAL A 63 11.57 5.06 -2.23
C VAL A 63 10.22 5.74 -2.05
N LYS A 64 10.18 7.07 -2.17
CA LYS A 64 8.92 7.83 -2.05
C LYS A 64 8.07 7.68 -3.31
N ILE A 65 6.75 7.59 -3.17
CA ILE A 65 5.81 7.58 -4.31
C ILE A 65 6.01 8.80 -5.24
N VAL A 66 6.39 9.95 -4.68
CA VAL A 66 6.70 11.16 -5.45
C VAL A 66 7.93 10.96 -6.34
N GLU A 67 8.91 10.16 -5.92
CA GLU A 67 10.10 9.83 -6.70
C GLU A 67 9.78 8.83 -7.80
N LEU A 68 8.95 7.81 -7.57
CA LEU A 68 8.45 6.96 -8.66
C LEU A 68 7.76 7.79 -9.75
N ARG A 69 6.90 8.72 -9.37
CA ARG A 69 6.26 9.63 -10.34
C ARG A 69 7.27 10.43 -11.15
N ARG A 70 8.40 10.83 -10.54
CA ARG A 70 9.48 11.53 -11.25
C ARG A 70 10.25 10.59 -12.18
N LEU A 71 10.51 9.36 -11.78
CA LEU A 71 11.16 8.34 -12.61
C LEU A 71 10.33 8.07 -13.86
N TYR A 72 9.04 7.80 -13.72
CA TYR A 72 8.15 7.63 -14.88
C TYR A 72 8.19 8.84 -15.82
N ARG A 73 8.11 10.07 -15.31
CA ARG A 73 8.17 11.28 -16.14
C ARG A 73 9.50 11.45 -16.87
N ARG A 74 10.59 10.93 -16.32
CA ARG A 74 11.94 11.05 -16.89
C ARG A 74 12.26 9.94 -17.87
N HIS A 75 11.78 8.73 -17.61
CA HIS A 75 12.19 7.51 -18.31
C HIS A 75 11.09 6.92 -19.20
N THR A 76 9.91 7.53 -19.26
CA THR A 76 8.80 7.08 -20.12
C THR A 76 8.19 8.23 -20.92
N ASP A 77 7.37 7.88 -21.92
CA ASP A 77 6.63 8.80 -22.78
C ASP A 77 5.25 9.20 -22.20
N ILE A 78 4.96 8.89 -20.93
CA ILE A 78 3.68 9.21 -20.30
C ILE A 78 3.55 10.72 -20.06
N GLY A 79 2.74 11.39 -20.88
CA GLY A 79 2.44 12.81 -20.71
C GLY A 79 1.26 13.15 -19.78
N SER A 80 0.36 12.19 -19.54
CA SER A 80 -0.87 12.43 -18.75
C SER A 80 -0.68 12.09 -17.28
N ASP A 81 -1.00 13.06 -16.41
CA ASP A 81 -0.95 12.87 -14.95
C ASP A 81 -1.91 11.81 -14.43
N SER A 82 -3.08 11.68 -15.06
CA SER A 82 -4.06 10.65 -14.68
C SER A 82 -3.58 9.24 -15.05
N THR A 83 -2.92 9.11 -16.21
CA THR A 83 -2.30 7.85 -16.64
C THR A 83 -1.13 7.49 -15.75
N LEU A 84 -0.26 8.47 -15.45
CA LEU A 84 0.87 8.29 -14.54
C LEU A 84 0.42 7.82 -13.15
N LYS A 85 -0.62 8.45 -12.59
CA LYS A 85 -1.16 8.05 -11.28
C LYS A 85 -1.64 6.59 -11.29
N LYS A 86 -2.38 6.19 -12.32
CA LYS A 86 -2.88 4.82 -12.46
C LYS A 86 -1.73 3.81 -12.62
N ARG A 87 -0.69 4.18 -13.38
CA ARG A 87 0.49 3.34 -13.60
C ARG A 87 1.28 3.12 -12.31
N VAL A 88 1.61 4.20 -11.59
CA VAL A 88 2.30 4.08 -10.30
C VAL A 88 1.47 3.25 -9.32
N GLN A 89 0.15 3.41 -9.29
CA GLN A 89 -0.70 2.60 -8.43
C GLN A 89 -0.71 1.12 -8.83
N GLY A 90 -0.74 0.82 -10.13
CA GLY A 90 -0.67 -0.56 -10.63
C GLY A 90 0.68 -1.22 -10.35
N LEU A 91 1.78 -0.49 -10.55
CA LEU A 91 3.13 -0.96 -10.27
C LEU A 91 3.30 -1.33 -8.80
N VAL A 92 2.91 -0.43 -7.89
CA VAL A 92 3.05 -0.61 -6.44
C VAL A 92 2.09 -1.67 -5.88
N ALA A 93 1.03 -2.01 -6.60
CA ALA A 93 0.14 -3.12 -6.23
C ALA A 93 0.66 -4.49 -6.70
N GLY A 94 1.79 -4.53 -7.42
CA GLY A 94 2.42 -5.77 -7.85
C GLY A 94 3.13 -6.49 -6.70
N PRO A 95 3.38 -7.80 -6.84
CA PRO A 95 3.93 -8.64 -5.78
C PRO A 95 5.35 -8.25 -5.36
N ASP A 96 6.16 -7.71 -6.26
CA ASP A 96 7.54 -7.30 -5.97
C ASP A 96 7.64 -5.97 -5.19
N PHE A 97 6.52 -5.41 -4.71
CA PHE A 97 6.50 -4.11 -4.05
C PHE A 97 5.82 -4.13 -2.68
N ASP A 98 6.56 -3.68 -1.67
CA ASP A 98 6.07 -3.61 -0.28
C ASP A 98 5.95 -2.18 0.23
N ILE A 99 5.03 -1.98 1.18
CA ILE A 99 4.88 -0.69 1.88
C ILE A 99 5.97 -0.57 2.95
N ALA A 100 6.97 0.28 2.71
CA ALA A 100 8.03 0.55 3.67
C ALA A 100 7.66 1.62 4.72
N GLY A 101 6.66 2.46 4.43
CA GLY A 101 6.23 3.56 5.29
C GLY A 101 5.12 4.42 4.68
N VAL A 102 4.74 5.51 5.36
CA VAL A 102 3.69 6.41 4.88
C VAL A 102 4.15 7.11 3.59
N GLY A 103 3.65 6.64 2.44
CA GLY A 103 4.01 7.16 1.13
C GLY A 103 5.37 6.68 0.61
N GLU A 104 5.92 5.63 1.21
CA GLU A 104 7.19 5.00 0.84
C GLU A 104 6.96 3.53 0.50
N ILE A 105 7.65 3.07 -0.54
CA ILE A 105 7.57 1.70 -1.05
C ILE A 105 8.96 1.13 -1.24
N CYS A 106 9.09 -0.18 -1.15
CA CYS A 106 10.31 -0.92 -1.39
C CYS A 106 10.09 -1.84 -2.59
N TYR A 107 11.06 -1.90 -3.50
CA TYR A 107 11.11 -2.94 -4.51
C TYR A 107 11.85 -4.14 -3.92
N ASP A 108 11.20 -5.29 -3.84
CA ASP A 108 11.76 -6.56 -3.37
C ASP A 108 11.29 -7.69 -4.30
N PRO A 109 12.00 -7.94 -5.41
CA PRO A 109 11.63 -8.99 -6.35
C PRO A 109 11.85 -10.42 -5.82
N ASP A 110 12.64 -10.57 -4.76
CA ASP A 110 12.96 -11.88 -4.18
C ASP A 110 12.03 -12.23 -3.00
N GLY A 111 11.30 -11.24 -2.45
CA GLY A 111 10.36 -11.43 -1.34
C GLY A 111 11.05 -11.81 -0.02
N ASP A 112 12.34 -11.47 0.12
CA ASP A 112 13.14 -11.80 1.30
C ASP A 112 12.74 -10.98 2.54
N ARG A 113 11.98 -9.89 2.35
CA ARG A 113 11.62 -8.93 3.39
C ARG A 113 10.21 -9.16 3.95
N ALA A 114 10.06 -10.24 4.72
CA ALA A 114 8.88 -10.49 5.57
C ALA A 114 8.96 -9.77 6.94
#